data_AF-E8UZG3-F1
#
_entry.id   AF-E8UZG3-F1
#
_cell.length_a   1.000
_cell.length_b   1.000
_cell.length_c   1.000
_cell.angle_alpha   90.00
_cell.angle_beta   90.00
_cell.angle_gamma   90.00
#
_symmetry.space_group_name_H-M   'P 1'
#
loop_
_entity.id
_entity.type
_entity.pdbx_description
1 polymer ?
#
loop_
_entity_poly.entity_id
_entity_poly.type
_entity_poly.pdbx_seq_one_letter_code
_entity_poly.pdbx_strand_id
1 'polypeptide(L)'
;MPTINRRRLLSGSAATGASIMAASSGLSAVSKLLTPPRQELKLKGNRFVTFCIMIRTTPWEVSRDVKLMARDESTWHTLDGVRSMREAFARSNPNGRLTWGFTLNALEDKRTNFRQIRDYAVECHQKFGDEVSYFPGYFPAMYLPRERVNREMTEAIQIISEFVGQGYRPQAIMGGFLSANNLAYLAEKENIHTAHAVIWSQHAIDGGGADGSPSYPFYPSAEHFCKPAQGTSDFIDCVNLDGWTMDFLCARRSGALDHKITGYNSRRGVGPIETYVGWGLDLGHREVMHTQSIHFDEGFMRNQWGWVTNIWEAQMVHEFGKDLICSALERWVTDTKKRWPDVHFVSFGEFGSIWRGQHKTNEDWNYSFIERGSGLGDSYNNLEIEWFMNKNLRLALLRDWHQETPKKVIDFTRYDLPAHEPADPSPTHPAKSWDLMNRINQKGLRRQDTPVLLSELSQADSDFIFASLPQLKTY
;
A
#
# COMPACT_ATOMS: atom_id res chain seq x y z
N MET A 1 -6.71 24.22 82.74
CA MET A 1 -7.85 23.42 83.23
C MET A 1 -9.05 23.74 82.36
N PRO A 2 -9.92 22.79 81.94
CA PRO A 2 -10.12 21.40 82.38
C PRO A 2 -9.73 20.35 81.30
N THR A 3 -8.90 19.36 81.63
CA THR A 3 -9.18 17.92 81.91
C THR A 3 -9.36 16.97 80.71
N ILE A 4 -8.42 16.03 80.68
CA ILE A 4 -8.14 14.87 79.82
C ILE A 4 -9.32 13.89 79.68
N ASN A 5 -9.38 13.17 78.55
CA ASN A 5 -9.66 11.73 78.61
C ASN A 5 -8.84 10.91 77.59
N ARG A 6 -7.64 10.47 78.03
CA ARG A 6 -6.84 9.40 77.42
C ARG A 6 -7.20 8.09 78.14
N ARG A 7 -8.06 7.28 77.51
CA ARG A 7 -8.12 5.80 77.53
C ARG A 7 -9.56 5.33 77.26
N ARG A 8 -9.85 5.01 75.99
CA ARG A 8 -10.61 3.80 75.69
C ARG A 8 -10.19 3.20 74.35
N LEU A 9 -9.44 2.12 74.49
CA LEU A 9 -9.34 0.95 73.63
C LEU A 9 -8.92 1.10 72.16
N LEU A 10 -7.63 0.76 71.97
CA LEU A 10 -7.17 -0.19 70.96
C LEU A 10 -8.10 -1.42 70.89
N SER A 11 -8.83 -1.57 69.79
CA SER A 11 -9.21 -2.85 69.16
C SER A 11 -10.08 -2.55 67.94
N GLY A 12 -9.52 -2.66 66.74
CA GLY A 12 -10.26 -2.35 65.50
C GLY A 12 -9.37 -2.31 64.28
N SER A 13 -8.86 -3.48 63.93
CA SER A 13 -8.11 -3.88 62.74
C SER A 13 -8.45 -3.13 61.43
N ALA A 14 -7.39 -2.75 60.72
CA ALA A 14 -7.17 -2.93 59.27
C ALA A 14 -8.37 -2.81 58.31
N ALA A 15 -8.55 -1.64 57.69
CA ALA A 15 -9.08 -1.50 56.32
C ALA A 15 -9.07 -0.01 55.86
N THR A 16 -7.91 0.54 55.50
CA THR A 16 -7.83 1.83 54.78
C THR A 16 -6.77 1.74 53.69
N GLY A 17 -7.07 0.96 52.64
CA GLY A 17 -6.21 0.77 51.48
C GLY A 17 -6.96 0.57 50.16
N ALA A 18 -8.23 0.98 50.06
CA ALA A 18 -9.08 0.68 48.91
C ALA A 18 -9.98 1.86 48.47
N SER A 19 -9.46 3.09 48.50
CA SER A 19 -10.26 4.27 48.08
C SER A 19 -9.57 5.18 47.06
N ILE A 20 -8.36 4.86 46.60
CA ILE A 20 -7.67 5.65 45.56
C ILE A 20 -7.75 5.00 44.17
N MET A 21 -8.13 3.72 44.05
CA MET A 21 -8.25 3.06 42.73
C MET A 21 -9.60 3.28 42.01
N ALA A 22 -10.58 3.94 42.63
CA ALA A 22 -11.87 4.25 41.96
C ALA A 22 -11.85 5.58 41.17
N ALA A 23 -10.81 6.41 41.35
CA ALA A 23 -10.72 7.70 40.67
C ALA A 23 -10.05 7.63 39.29
N SER A 24 -9.22 6.60 39.04
CA SER A 24 -8.51 6.44 37.75
C SER A 24 -9.38 5.85 36.64
N SER A 25 -10.37 5.03 36.99
CA SER A 25 -11.35 4.47 36.05
C SER A 25 -12.41 5.49 35.61
N GLY A 26 -12.72 6.48 36.45
CA GLY A 26 -13.63 7.59 36.10
C GLY A 26 -13.02 8.56 35.08
N LEU A 27 -11.72 8.85 35.17
CA LEU A 27 -11.03 9.77 34.26
C LEU A 27 -10.86 9.19 32.83
N SER A 28 -10.67 7.87 32.70
CA SER A 28 -10.55 7.21 31.39
C SER A 28 -11.90 7.17 30.66
N ALA A 29 -13.00 6.93 31.38
CA ALA A 29 -14.36 6.94 30.84
C ALA A 29 -14.78 8.35 30.38
N VAL A 30 -14.40 9.39 31.13
CA VAL A 30 -14.68 10.78 30.75
C VAL A 30 -13.85 11.22 29.53
N SER A 31 -12.64 10.70 29.34
CA SER A 31 -11.86 10.99 28.12
C SER A 31 -12.46 10.38 26.85
N LYS A 32 -13.08 9.20 26.93
CA LYS A 32 -13.81 8.57 25.81
C LYS A 32 -15.10 9.30 25.44
N LEU A 33 -15.68 10.06 26.38
CA LEU A 33 -16.89 10.86 26.17
C LEU A 33 -16.62 12.25 25.56
N LEU A 34 -15.35 12.69 25.51
CA LEU A 34 -14.96 14.01 25.02
C LEU A 34 -14.34 14.00 23.62
N THR A 35 -14.17 12.82 23.01
CA THR A 35 -13.79 12.74 21.60
C THR A 35 -15.06 12.83 20.76
N PRO A 36 -15.28 13.89 19.97
CA PRO A 36 -16.40 13.93 19.05
C PRO A 36 -16.34 12.67 18.17
N PRO A 37 -17.49 11.99 17.93
CA PRO A 37 -17.51 10.81 17.08
C PRO A 37 -16.90 11.17 15.73
N ARG A 38 -15.82 10.47 15.35
CA ARG A 38 -15.14 10.69 14.08
C ARG A 38 -16.17 10.42 12.99
N GLN A 39 -16.46 11.42 12.16
CA GLN A 39 -17.38 11.26 11.05
C GLN A 39 -16.90 10.11 10.17
N GLU A 40 -17.76 9.13 9.94
CA GLU A 40 -17.44 7.97 9.11
C GLU A 40 -17.11 8.44 7.68
N LEU A 41 -15.87 8.22 7.25
CA LEU A 41 -15.42 8.62 5.92
C LEU A 41 -16.04 7.69 4.87
N LYS A 42 -16.69 8.29 3.87
CA LYS A 42 -17.25 7.56 2.72
C LYS A 42 -16.21 7.47 1.61
N LEU A 43 -16.21 6.38 0.83
CA LEU A 43 -15.33 6.26 -0.34
C LEU A 43 -15.65 7.34 -1.38
N LYS A 44 -16.90 7.35 -1.88
CA LYS A 44 -17.34 8.27 -2.93
C LYS A 44 -17.27 9.73 -2.46
N GLY A 45 -16.79 10.58 -3.34
CA GLY A 45 -16.62 12.01 -3.13
C GLY A 45 -15.34 12.39 -2.38
N ASN A 46 -14.46 11.44 -2.05
CA ASN A 46 -13.24 11.71 -1.28
C ASN A 46 -11.96 11.32 -2.01
N ARG A 47 -10.86 11.97 -1.64
CA ARG A 47 -9.50 11.67 -2.07
C ARG A 47 -8.72 11.07 -0.91
N PHE A 48 -7.94 10.04 -1.16
CA PHE A 48 -7.20 9.31 -0.13
C PHE A 48 -5.73 9.19 -0.49
N VAL A 49 -4.87 9.40 0.50
CA VAL A 49 -3.48 8.95 0.46
C VAL A 49 -3.30 7.89 1.53
N THR A 50 -2.77 6.73 1.15
CA THR A 50 -2.25 5.73 2.09
C THR A 50 -0.74 5.77 2.07
N PHE A 51 -0.14 5.89 3.25
CA PHE A 51 1.31 5.98 3.40
C PHE A 51 1.82 4.96 4.40
N CYS A 52 2.90 4.27 4.06
CA CYS A 52 3.55 3.33 4.96
C CYS A 52 5.02 3.70 5.17
N ILE A 53 5.48 3.63 6.42
CA ILE A 53 6.90 3.70 6.76
C ILE A 53 7.39 2.29 7.10
N MET A 54 8.32 1.74 6.31
CA MET A 54 8.89 0.42 6.55
C MET A 54 10.05 0.48 7.53
N ILE A 55 10.05 -0.41 8.52
CA ILE A 55 11.12 -0.64 9.50
C ILE A 55 11.68 -2.06 9.31
N ARG A 56 12.99 -2.18 9.13
CA ARG A 56 13.67 -3.46 8.85
C ARG A 56 15.08 -3.54 9.44
N THR A 57 15.68 -4.73 9.42
CA THR A 57 17.08 -4.96 9.81
C THR A 57 17.99 -5.15 8.61
N THR A 58 17.47 -5.71 7.51
CA THR A 58 18.13 -5.81 6.20
C THR A 58 17.09 -5.58 5.09
N PRO A 59 17.49 -5.16 3.87
CA PRO A 59 16.57 -5.16 2.75
C PRO A 59 16.10 -6.57 2.44
N TRP A 60 14.84 -6.69 1.99
CA TRP A 60 14.26 -7.92 1.45
C TRP A 60 14.43 -9.15 2.36
N GLU A 61 14.29 -8.95 3.68
CA GLU A 61 14.18 -10.05 4.63
C GLU A 61 12.74 -10.56 4.70
N VAL A 62 12.48 -11.60 3.92
CA VAL A 62 11.13 -12.17 3.81
C VAL A 62 10.77 -13.08 4.99
N SER A 63 11.78 -13.52 5.74
CA SER A 63 11.65 -14.28 6.98
C SER A 63 12.89 -14.03 7.87
N ARG A 64 12.92 -14.63 9.06
CA ARG A 64 14.02 -14.49 10.03
C ARG A 64 15.37 -14.87 9.42
N ASP A 65 15.42 -16.03 8.79
CA ASP A 65 16.61 -16.67 8.20
C ASP A 65 16.75 -16.45 6.68
N VAL A 66 15.75 -15.82 6.04
CA VAL A 66 15.73 -15.60 4.58
C VAL A 66 15.92 -14.12 4.27
N LYS A 67 17.19 -13.71 4.18
CA LYS A 67 17.63 -12.34 3.85
C LYS A 67 18.13 -12.30 2.42
N LEU A 68 17.33 -11.76 1.51
CA LEU A 68 17.64 -11.77 0.07
C LEU A 68 18.73 -10.75 -0.32
N MET A 69 18.96 -9.75 0.53
CA MET A 69 20.10 -8.85 0.44
C MET A 69 20.92 -8.86 1.73
N ALA A 70 22.25 -8.89 1.58
CA ALA A 70 23.17 -9.02 2.70
C ALA A 70 23.44 -7.71 3.48
N ARG A 71 22.86 -6.59 3.05
CA ARG A 71 23.12 -5.27 3.66
C ARG A 71 22.52 -5.19 5.06
N ASP A 72 23.37 -5.02 6.07
CA ASP A 72 22.93 -4.75 7.44
C ASP A 72 22.54 -3.28 7.61
N GLU A 73 21.25 -3.03 7.80
CA GLU A 73 20.66 -1.70 8.01
C GLU A 73 20.29 -1.45 9.47
N SER A 74 20.75 -2.30 10.39
CA SER A 74 20.38 -2.19 11.79
C SER A 74 20.84 -0.89 12.45
N THR A 75 21.96 -0.32 12.03
CA THR A 75 22.44 1.00 12.48
C THR A 75 21.84 2.16 11.70
N TRP A 76 21.12 1.88 10.60
CA TRP A 76 20.48 2.87 9.74
C TRP A 76 19.10 3.27 10.28
N HIS A 77 18.56 2.45 11.18
CA HIS A 77 17.28 2.68 11.86
C HIS A 77 17.53 3.27 13.25
N THR A 78 17.24 4.56 13.39
CA THR A 78 17.34 5.28 14.66
C THR A 78 15.99 5.88 15.05
N LEU A 79 15.75 6.06 16.35
CA LEU A 79 14.57 6.76 16.83
C LEU A 79 14.46 8.18 16.26
N ASP A 80 15.59 8.91 16.19
CA ASP A 80 15.64 10.28 15.63
C ASP A 80 15.19 10.31 14.17
N GLY A 81 15.70 9.39 13.34
CA GLY A 81 15.34 9.33 11.92
C GLY A 81 13.86 9.00 11.71
N VAL A 82 13.37 7.97 12.40
CA VAL A 82 11.96 7.55 12.33
C VAL A 82 11.01 8.66 12.81
N ARG A 83 11.34 9.29 13.94
CA ARG A 83 10.57 10.43 14.48
C ARG A 83 10.55 11.60 13.50
N SER A 84 11.71 11.96 12.93
CA SER A 84 11.83 13.06 11.98
C SER A 84 10.96 12.85 10.75
N MET A 85 10.89 11.63 10.21
CA MET A 85 9.96 11.30 9.12
C MET A 85 8.50 11.50 9.53
N ARG A 86 8.09 10.98 10.69
CA ARG A 86 6.70 11.11 11.17
C ARG A 86 6.31 12.58 11.42
N GLU A 87 7.24 13.39 11.92
CA GLU A 87 7.04 14.82 12.15
C GLU A 87 6.96 15.60 10.83
N ALA A 88 7.83 15.30 9.86
CA ALA A 88 7.76 15.88 8.52
C ALA A 88 6.42 15.57 7.84
N PHE A 89 5.93 14.33 7.97
CA PHE A 89 4.61 13.93 7.50
C PHE A 89 3.47 14.71 8.20
N ALA A 90 3.58 14.99 9.49
CA ALA A 90 2.49 15.62 10.25
C ALA A 90 2.39 17.15 10.07
N ARG A 91 3.46 17.81 9.62
CA ARG A 91 3.61 19.28 9.74
C ARG A 91 2.47 20.07 9.08
N SER A 92 2.07 19.68 7.89
CA SER A 92 0.93 20.26 7.15
C SER A 92 -0.30 19.33 7.15
N ASN A 93 -0.28 18.29 7.98
CA ASN A 93 -1.26 17.21 8.00
C ASN A 93 -1.43 16.65 9.43
N PRO A 94 -1.85 17.47 10.40
CA PRO A 94 -1.86 17.09 11.82
C PRO A 94 -2.82 15.94 12.15
N ASN A 95 -3.86 15.76 11.32
CA ASN A 95 -4.85 14.68 11.45
C ASN A 95 -4.51 13.44 10.62
N GLY A 96 -3.42 13.51 9.84
CA GLY A 96 -2.98 12.41 9.00
C GLY A 96 -2.45 11.26 9.84
N ARG A 97 -2.81 10.06 9.40
CA ARG A 97 -2.29 8.81 9.95
C ARG A 97 -1.70 7.95 8.84
N LEU A 98 -0.77 7.09 9.21
CA LEU A 98 -0.03 6.22 8.31
C LEU A 98 0.06 4.80 8.86
N THR A 99 0.62 3.88 8.08
CA THR A 99 0.91 2.51 8.51
C THR A 99 2.41 2.36 8.81
N TRP A 100 2.76 1.80 9.96
CA TRP A 100 4.10 1.35 10.31
C TRP A 100 4.24 -0.12 9.93
N GLY A 101 5.07 -0.44 8.94
CA GLY A 101 5.29 -1.81 8.49
C GLY A 101 6.61 -2.37 9.01
N PHE A 102 6.57 -3.40 9.85
CA PHE A 102 7.78 -4.01 10.41
C PHE A 102 8.09 -5.37 9.80
N THR A 103 9.35 -5.64 9.47
CA THR A 103 9.80 -7.03 9.22
C THR A 103 9.83 -7.84 10.51
N LEU A 104 9.86 -9.18 10.39
CA LEU A 104 9.82 -10.07 11.55
C LEU A 104 11.07 -9.90 12.42
N ASN A 105 12.22 -9.75 11.78
CA ASN A 105 13.46 -9.42 12.48
C ASN A 105 13.37 -8.07 13.21
N ALA A 106 12.77 -7.03 12.61
CA ALA A 106 12.61 -5.73 13.28
C ALA A 106 11.59 -5.77 14.43
N LEU A 107 10.56 -6.62 14.34
CA LEU A 107 9.62 -6.87 15.44
C LEU A 107 10.34 -7.52 16.64
N GLU A 108 11.25 -8.45 16.37
CA GLU A 108 11.86 -9.27 17.41
C GLU A 108 13.17 -8.69 17.97
N ASP A 109 13.83 -7.79 17.24
CA ASP A 109 15.14 -7.27 17.58
C ASP A 109 15.16 -6.61 18.97
N LYS A 110 16.12 -7.03 19.80
CA LYS A 110 16.25 -6.59 21.21
C LYS A 110 17.19 -5.40 21.39
N ARG A 111 17.89 -4.97 20.34
CA ARG A 111 18.75 -3.78 20.40
C ARG A 111 17.92 -2.54 20.73
N THR A 112 18.57 -1.59 21.40
CA THR A 112 17.90 -0.43 21.98
C THR A 112 17.16 0.41 20.94
N ASN A 113 17.74 0.60 19.75
CA ASN A 113 17.12 1.37 18.68
C ASN A 113 15.79 0.76 18.21
N PHE A 114 15.72 -0.55 17.98
CA PHE A 114 14.47 -1.20 17.55
C PHE A 114 13.41 -1.23 18.65
N ARG A 115 13.81 -1.43 19.91
CA ARG A 115 12.88 -1.27 21.05
C ARG A 115 12.28 0.13 21.07
N GLN A 116 13.12 1.16 21.00
CA GLN A 116 12.68 2.56 20.98
C GLN A 116 11.78 2.88 19.78
N ILE A 117 12.06 2.32 18.60
CA ILE A 117 11.20 2.51 17.41
C ILE A 117 9.84 1.86 17.60
N ARG A 118 9.75 0.65 18.17
CA ARG A 118 8.47 0.01 18.49
C ARG A 118 7.70 0.80 19.54
N ASP A 119 8.34 1.24 20.61
CA ASP A 119 7.72 2.08 21.64
C ASP A 119 7.15 3.37 21.00
N TYR A 120 7.92 4.01 20.12
CA TYR A 120 7.46 5.20 19.40
C TYR A 120 6.31 4.93 18.42
N ALA A 121 6.28 3.77 17.75
CA ALA A 121 5.15 3.38 16.91
C ALA A 121 3.87 3.20 17.74
N VAL A 122 3.97 2.65 18.96
CA VAL A 122 2.84 2.59 19.92
C VAL A 122 2.39 3.98 20.35
N GLU A 123 3.32 4.88 20.69
CA GLU A 123 2.99 6.28 20.99
C GLU A 123 2.25 6.94 19.81
N CYS A 124 2.70 6.70 18.58
CA CYS A 124 2.07 7.22 17.37
C CYS A 124 0.67 6.62 17.13
N HIS A 125 0.50 5.32 17.37
CA HIS A 125 -0.82 4.68 17.33
C HIS A 125 -1.78 5.34 18.33
N GLN A 126 -1.35 5.49 19.59
CA GLN A 126 -2.18 6.09 20.64
C GLN A 126 -2.51 7.57 20.37
N LYS A 127 -1.55 8.33 19.82
CA LYS A 127 -1.69 9.77 19.60
C LYS A 127 -2.44 10.11 18.30
N PHE A 128 -2.13 9.42 17.21
CA PHE A 128 -2.61 9.77 15.87
C PHE A 128 -3.57 8.75 15.26
N GLY A 129 -3.62 7.54 15.82
CA GLY A 129 -4.32 6.41 15.22
C GLY A 129 -3.57 5.83 14.01
N ASP A 130 -2.24 5.95 14.00
CA ASP A 130 -1.40 5.24 13.02
C ASP A 130 -1.62 3.71 13.16
N GLU A 131 -1.58 2.99 12.05
CA GLU A 131 -1.64 1.54 12.05
C GLU A 131 -0.23 0.97 12.29
N VAL A 132 -0.12 -0.12 13.05
CA VAL A 132 1.12 -0.90 13.22
C VAL A 132 0.89 -2.29 12.67
N SER A 133 1.67 -2.71 11.68
CA SER A 133 1.45 -3.94 10.93
C SER A 133 2.75 -4.64 10.51
N TYR A 134 2.61 -5.82 9.92
CA TYR A 134 3.68 -6.67 9.40
C TYR A 134 4.01 -6.33 7.94
N PHE A 135 5.32 -6.27 7.65
CA PHE A 135 5.90 -6.08 6.33
C PHE A 135 6.98 -7.16 6.07
N PRO A 136 6.64 -8.28 5.42
CA PRO A 136 7.55 -9.41 5.17
C PRO A 136 8.54 -9.17 4.00
N GLY A 137 9.25 -8.04 3.96
CA GLY A 137 10.36 -7.85 3.03
C GLY A 137 9.98 -7.92 1.53
N TYR A 138 8.78 -7.46 1.17
CA TYR A 138 8.19 -7.36 -0.18
C TYR A 138 7.95 -8.68 -0.93
N PHE A 139 8.81 -9.69 -0.81
CA PHE A 139 8.82 -10.85 -1.72
C PHE A 139 8.52 -12.21 -1.05
N PRO A 140 7.67 -12.33 -0.01
CA PRO A 140 7.57 -13.59 0.74
C PRO A 140 7.04 -14.74 -0.12
N ALA A 141 5.98 -14.53 -0.91
CA ALA A 141 5.41 -15.60 -1.73
C ALA A 141 6.37 -16.07 -2.85
N MET A 142 7.38 -15.29 -3.23
CA MET A 142 8.38 -15.76 -4.20
C MET A 142 9.35 -16.80 -3.61
N TYR A 143 9.57 -16.78 -2.30
CA TYR A 143 10.66 -17.51 -1.65
C TYR A 143 10.20 -18.46 -0.54
N LEU A 144 8.97 -18.32 -0.05
CA LEU A 144 8.45 -19.12 1.06
C LEU A 144 7.22 -19.90 0.61
N PRO A 145 7.05 -21.15 1.06
CA PRO A 145 5.80 -21.89 0.88
C PRO A 145 4.62 -21.13 1.47
N ARG A 146 3.43 -21.26 0.87
CA ARG A 146 2.21 -20.55 1.32
C ARG A 146 1.92 -20.75 2.80
N GLU A 147 2.05 -21.98 3.29
CA GLU A 147 1.84 -22.33 4.70
C GLU A 147 2.82 -21.59 5.63
N ARG A 148 4.09 -21.45 5.22
CA ARG A 148 5.11 -20.73 6.00
C ARG A 148 4.78 -19.25 6.08
N VAL A 149 4.38 -18.64 4.95
CA VAL A 149 3.93 -17.23 4.95
C VAL A 149 2.74 -17.03 5.89
N ASN A 150 1.74 -17.92 5.84
CA ASN A 150 0.57 -17.86 6.73
C ASN A 150 0.97 -17.88 8.22
N ARG A 151 1.77 -18.87 8.60
CA ARG A 151 2.25 -19.00 9.99
C ARG A 151 3.02 -17.77 10.45
N GLU A 152 3.94 -17.25 9.63
CA GLU A 152 4.75 -16.08 9.99
C GLU A 152 3.92 -14.78 10.03
N MET A 153 2.86 -14.67 9.23
CA MET A 153 1.87 -13.59 9.39
C MET A 153 1.17 -13.68 10.75
N THR A 154 0.69 -14.87 11.15
CA THR A 154 0.08 -15.07 12.47
C THR A 154 1.03 -14.71 13.61
N GLU A 155 2.28 -15.18 13.55
CA GLU A 155 3.31 -14.86 14.55
C GLU A 155 3.55 -13.35 14.65
N ALA A 156 3.71 -12.67 13.51
CA ALA A 156 3.91 -11.22 13.48
C ALA A 156 2.70 -10.46 14.05
N ILE A 157 1.47 -10.87 13.70
CA ILE A 157 0.23 -10.29 14.22
C ILE A 157 0.16 -10.45 15.74
N GLN A 158 0.54 -11.62 16.27
CA GLN A 158 0.57 -11.86 17.72
C GLN A 158 1.57 -10.95 18.42
N ILE A 159 2.82 -10.87 17.93
CA ILE A 159 3.86 -9.99 18.49
C ILE A 159 3.38 -8.53 18.50
N ILE A 160 2.79 -8.07 17.39
CA ILE A 160 2.26 -6.71 17.25
C ILE A 160 1.12 -6.47 18.26
N SER A 161 0.17 -7.41 18.36
CA SER A 161 -0.96 -7.32 19.28
C SER A 161 -0.48 -7.22 20.74
N GLU A 162 0.58 -7.95 21.10
CA GLU A 162 1.16 -7.95 22.44
C GLU A 162 1.80 -6.61 22.81
N PHE A 163 2.66 -6.04 21.96
CA PHE A 163 3.38 -4.82 22.33
C PHE A 163 2.56 -3.53 22.14
N VAL A 164 1.60 -3.50 21.20
CA VAL A 164 0.64 -2.38 21.12
C VAL A 164 -0.37 -2.47 22.25
N GLY A 165 -0.78 -3.69 22.63
CA GLY A 165 -1.64 -3.97 23.76
C GLY A 165 -3.13 -3.65 23.51
N GLN A 166 -3.93 -3.73 24.58
CA GLN A 166 -5.37 -3.41 24.57
C GLN A 166 -6.20 -4.16 23.52
N GLY A 167 -5.77 -5.36 23.13
CA GLY A 167 -6.45 -6.18 22.11
C GLY A 167 -6.31 -5.63 20.68
N TYR A 168 -5.33 -4.77 20.44
CA TYR A 168 -5.02 -4.23 19.12
C TYR A 168 -4.79 -5.35 18.10
N ARG A 169 -5.32 -5.16 16.88
CA ARG A 169 -5.00 -5.94 15.68
C ARG A 169 -4.90 -4.99 14.49
N PRO A 170 -3.94 -5.17 13.57
CA PRO A 170 -3.89 -4.40 12.34
C PRO A 170 -5.12 -4.67 11.46
N GLN A 171 -5.46 -3.71 10.61
CA GLN A 171 -6.54 -3.84 9.63
C GLN A 171 -6.02 -4.29 8.27
N ALA A 172 -4.74 -4.05 7.97
CA ALA A 172 -4.06 -4.53 6.77
C ALA A 172 -2.71 -5.20 7.05
N ILE A 173 -2.24 -6.06 6.14
CA ILE A 173 -0.85 -6.55 6.07
C ILE A 173 -0.12 -5.88 4.90
N MET A 174 1.14 -5.48 5.10
CA MET A 174 1.98 -4.84 4.07
C MET A 174 2.81 -5.89 3.31
N GLY A 175 2.15 -6.77 2.58
CA GLY A 175 2.72 -8.02 2.08
C GLY A 175 3.62 -7.94 0.85
N GLY A 176 3.32 -7.04 -0.10
CA GLY A 176 3.98 -7.03 -1.42
C GLY A 176 3.54 -8.23 -2.27
N PHE A 177 4.34 -9.29 -2.33
CA PHE A 177 3.97 -10.55 -2.98
C PHE A 177 3.33 -11.50 -1.98
N LEU A 178 2.00 -11.53 -1.94
CA LEU A 178 1.21 -12.56 -1.28
C LEU A 178 0.45 -13.39 -2.31
N SER A 179 0.29 -14.69 -2.05
CA SER A 179 -0.55 -15.56 -2.88
C SER A 179 -2.03 -15.40 -2.55
N ALA A 180 -2.91 -15.86 -3.43
CA ALA A 180 -4.34 -15.98 -3.18
C ALA A 180 -4.62 -16.77 -1.88
N ASN A 181 -3.87 -17.83 -1.61
CA ASN A 181 -3.97 -18.60 -0.38
C ASN A 181 -3.66 -17.77 0.88
N ASN A 182 -2.65 -16.90 0.81
CA ASN A 182 -2.30 -16.03 1.93
C ASN A 182 -3.40 -15.00 2.22
N LEU A 183 -4.02 -14.45 1.18
CA LEU A 183 -5.12 -13.50 1.29
C LEU A 183 -6.39 -14.16 1.86
N ALA A 184 -6.69 -15.40 1.42
CA ALA A 184 -7.76 -16.21 2.01
C ALA A 184 -7.48 -16.51 3.49
N TYR A 185 -6.24 -16.87 3.84
CA TYR A 185 -5.85 -17.12 5.22
C TYR A 185 -6.05 -15.88 6.12
N LEU A 186 -5.65 -14.69 5.65
CA LEU A 186 -5.87 -13.44 6.39
C LEU A 186 -7.36 -13.20 6.67
N ALA A 187 -8.21 -13.34 5.65
CA ALA A 187 -9.65 -13.12 5.79
C ALA A 187 -10.29 -14.16 6.73
N GLU A 188 -9.99 -15.44 6.55
CA GLU A 188 -10.71 -16.53 7.22
C GLU A 188 -10.17 -16.88 8.60
N LYS A 189 -8.85 -16.75 8.80
CA LYS A 189 -8.17 -17.20 10.03
C LYS A 189 -7.77 -16.04 10.93
N GLU A 190 -7.37 -14.92 10.34
CA GLU A 190 -6.93 -13.74 11.10
C GLU A 190 -8.00 -12.64 11.21
N ASN A 191 -9.12 -12.77 10.48
CA ASN A 191 -10.17 -11.75 10.39
C ASN A 191 -9.58 -10.37 9.98
N ILE A 192 -8.64 -10.41 9.03
CA ILE A 192 -8.00 -9.24 8.41
C ILE A 192 -8.39 -9.22 6.93
N HIS A 193 -9.09 -8.16 6.53
CA HIS A 193 -9.75 -8.08 5.22
C HIS A 193 -9.10 -7.05 4.28
N THR A 194 -7.83 -6.72 4.50
CA THR A 194 -7.07 -5.84 3.61
C THR A 194 -5.61 -6.29 3.59
N ALA A 195 -4.98 -6.22 2.43
CA ALA A 195 -3.55 -6.37 2.31
C ALA A 195 -3.03 -5.50 1.18
N HIS A 196 -1.86 -4.89 1.38
CA HIS A 196 -1.03 -4.55 0.25
C HIS A 196 -0.43 -5.84 -0.30
N ALA A 197 -1.00 -6.36 -1.39
CA ALA A 197 -0.53 -7.55 -2.08
C ALA A 197 -0.47 -7.35 -3.61
N VAL A 198 -0.49 -6.10 -4.06
CA VAL A 198 -0.21 -5.72 -5.45
C VAL A 198 1.02 -4.82 -5.44
N ILE A 199 2.02 -5.17 -6.22
CA ILE A 199 3.07 -4.23 -6.65
C ILE A 199 2.78 -3.97 -8.12
N TRP A 200 1.89 -3.00 -8.38
CA TRP A 200 1.25 -2.89 -9.68
C TRP A 200 2.29 -2.69 -10.78
N SER A 201 2.09 -3.39 -11.89
CA SER A 201 2.98 -3.43 -13.06
C SER A 201 4.43 -3.84 -12.80
N GLN A 202 4.78 -4.44 -11.67
CA GLN A 202 6.15 -4.91 -11.44
C GLN A 202 6.56 -5.92 -12.51
N HIS A 203 7.69 -5.67 -13.19
CA HIS A 203 8.31 -6.67 -14.07
C HIS A 203 9.80 -6.38 -14.29
N ALA A 204 10.65 -7.37 -13.99
CA ALA A 204 12.11 -7.32 -14.13
C ALA A 204 12.80 -6.15 -13.38
N ILE A 205 12.18 -5.68 -12.31
CA ILE A 205 12.82 -4.91 -11.24
C ILE A 205 12.84 -5.78 -9.98
N ASP A 206 13.88 -5.64 -9.17
CA ASP A 206 14.10 -6.42 -7.94
C ASP A 206 13.99 -7.95 -8.14
N GLY A 207 14.18 -8.39 -9.39
CA GLY A 207 14.24 -9.78 -9.79
C GLY A 207 12.90 -10.51 -9.94
N GLY A 208 11.73 -9.85 -9.97
CA GLY A 208 10.45 -10.54 -10.15
C GLY A 208 9.38 -9.79 -10.95
N GLY A 209 8.18 -10.38 -11.02
CA GLY A 209 7.05 -9.86 -11.80
C GLY A 209 5.69 -10.19 -11.18
N ALA A 210 4.80 -9.18 -11.17
CA ALA A 210 3.42 -9.24 -10.68
C ALA A 210 2.50 -8.34 -11.54
N ASP A 211 2.85 -8.10 -12.80
CA ASP A 211 1.97 -7.38 -13.71
C ASP A 211 0.74 -8.23 -14.06
N GLY A 212 -0.36 -7.60 -14.42
CA GLY A 212 -1.60 -8.28 -14.82
C GLY A 212 -2.83 -7.86 -14.01
N SER A 213 -2.66 -7.33 -12.80
CA SER A 213 -3.77 -6.92 -11.93
C SER A 213 -4.36 -5.55 -12.27
N PRO A 214 -5.56 -5.23 -11.74
CA PRO A 214 -6.00 -3.84 -11.55
C PRO A 214 -5.06 -3.06 -10.61
N SER A 215 -4.90 -1.76 -10.84
CA SER A 215 -4.10 -0.88 -9.95
C SER A 215 -4.91 -0.33 -8.77
N TYR A 216 -6.22 -0.19 -8.94
CA TYR A 216 -7.15 0.16 -7.86
C TYR A 216 -7.67 -1.10 -7.16
N PRO A 217 -8.24 -0.98 -5.94
CA PRO A 217 -8.57 -2.10 -5.09
C PRO A 217 -9.55 -3.08 -5.72
N PHE A 218 -9.41 -4.35 -5.38
CA PHE A 218 -10.33 -5.42 -5.80
C PHE A 218 -10.31 -6.57 -4.79
N TYR A 219 -11.30 -7.46 -4.88
CA TYR A 219 -11.26 -8.75 -4.18
C TYR A 219 -10.57 -9.79 -5.08
N PRO A 220 -9.49 -10.43 -4.66
CA PRO A 220 -8.75 -11.38 -5.47
C PRO A 220 -9.48 -12.73 -5.60
N SER A 221 -9.17 -13.45 -6.66
CA SER A 221 -9.63 -14.81 -6.93
C SER A 221 -8.78 -15.82 -6.18
N ALA A 222 -9.41 -16.91 -5.72
CA ALA A 222 -8.72 -18.09 -5.19
C ALA A 222 -7.74 -18.73 -6.20
N GLU A 223 -7.90 -18.45 -7.50
CA GLU A 223 -6.99 -18.92 -8.55
C GLU A 223 -5.65 -18.17 -8.58
N HIS A 224 -5.68 -16.84 -8.37
CA HIS A 224 -4.51 -15.98 -8.49
C HIS A 224 -4.74 -14.60 -7.87
N PHE A 225 -3.78 -14.12 -7.07
CA PHE A 225 -3.91 -12.82 -6.38
C PHE A 225 -4.06 -11.59 -7.31
N CYS A 226 -3.58 -11.66 -8.56
CA CYS A 226 -3.73 -10.61 -9.57
C CYS A 226 -5.09 -10.63 -10.29
N LYS A 227 -5.86 -11.71 -10.16
CA LYS A 227 -7.15 -11.89 -10.82
C LYS A 227 -8.27 -11.41 -9.88
N PRO A 228 -9.17 -10.51 -10.32
CA PRO A 228 -10.43 -10.28 -9.61
C PRO A 228 -11.25 -11.57 -9.52
N ALA A 229 -11.78 -11.88 -8.34
CA ALA A 229 -12.75 -12.96 -8.18
C ALA A 229 -13.94 -12.79 -9.14
N GLN A 230 -14.32 -13.86 -9.81
CA GLN A 230 -15.37 -13.84 -10.83
C GLN A 230 -16.77 -14.07 -10.24
N GLY A 231 -16.85 -14.78 -9.12
CA GLY A 231 -18.09 -15.05 -8.40
C GLY A 231 -17.84 -15.63 -7.02
N THR A 232 -18.86 -16.22 -6.42
CA THR A 232 -18.78 -16.73 -5.04
C THR A 232 -17.86 -17.94 -4.88
N SER A 233 -17.61 -18.70 -5.96
CA SER A 233 -16.78 -19.92 -5.92
C SER A 233 -15.30 -19.64 -5.73
N ASP A 234 -14.83 -18.46 -6.13
CA ASP A 234 -13.43 -18.06 -6.07
C ASP A 234 -13.21 -16.77 -5.27
N PHE A 235 -14.24 -16.28 -4.57
CA PHE A 235 -14.19 -15.02 -3.82
C PHE A 235 -13.31 -15.11 -2.57
N ILE A 236 -12.37 -14.17 -2.44
CA ILE A 236 -11.63 -13.93 -1.20
C ILE A 236 -12.01 -12.56 -0.65
N ASP A 237 -12.53 -12.54 0.57
CA ASP A 237 -12.91 -11.32 1.29
C ASP A 237 -11.69 -10.60 1.89
N CYS A 238 -10.72 -10.24 1.05
CA CYS A 238 -9.55 -9.47 1.43
C CYS A 238 -9.27 -8.45 0.32
N VAL A 239 -9.39 -7.16 0.63
CA VAL A 239 -9.14 -6.09 -0.34
C VAL A 239 -7.66 -6.07 -0.68
N ASN A 240 -7.34 -6.30 -1.96
CA ASN A 240 -5.97 -6.29 -2.45
C ASN A 240 -5.58 -4.88 -2.92
N LEU A 241 -4.54 -4.29 -2.31
CA LEU A 241 -4.08 -2.93 -2.51
C LEU A 241 -2.68 -2.87 -3.16
N ASP A 242 -2.52 -1.91 -4.07
CA ASP A 242 -1.21 -1.48 -4.56
C ASP A 242 -0.37 -0.76 -3.48
N GLY A 243 0.95 -0.74 -3.64
CA GLY A 243 1.92 -0.16 -2.69
C GLY A 243 2.49 1.20 -3.10
N TRP A 244 2.65 1.44 -4.41
CA TRP A 244 3.12 2.72 -4.94
C TRP A 244 2.37 3.08 -6.21
N THR A 245 1.74 4.24 -6.19
CA THR A 245 1.08 4.76 -7.38
C THR A 245 2.09 5.10 -8.47
N MET A 246 1.90 4.51 -9.64
CA MET A 246 2.77 4.69 -10.81
C MET A 246 2.30 5.82 -11.73
N ASP A 247 3.24 6.47 -12.39
CA ASP A 247 2.97 7.13 -13.68
C ASP A 247 2.74 6.01 -14.71
N PHE A 248 1.56 5.98 -15.34
CA PHE A 248 1.17 4.86 -16.18
C PHE A 248 2.03 4.78 -17.46
N LEU A 249 2.54 5.91 -17.96
CA LEU A 249 3.42 5.93 -19.12
C LEU A 249 4.80 5.37 -18.83
N CYS A 250 5.36 5.64 -17.65
CA CYS A 250 6.61 5.08 -17.18
C CYS A 250 6.48 3.57 -16.93
N ALA A 251 5.40 3.18 -16.27
CA ALA A 251 5.09 1.81 -15.87
C ALA A 251 4.90 0.82 -17.03
N ARG A 252 4.72 1.27 -18.28
CA ARG A 252 4.67 0.36 -19.45
C ARG A 252 5.95 -0.44 -19.62
N ARG A 253 7.09 0.10 -19.20
CA ARG A 253 8.40 -0.54 -19.44
C ARG A 253 8.65 -1.70 -18.48
N SER A 254 9.60 -2.55 -18.85
CA SER A 254 10.19 -3.57 -18.00
C SER A 254 11.57 -3.11 -17.56
N GLY A 255 11.92 -3.29 -16.28
CA GLY A 255 13.22 -2.87 -15.76
C GLY A 255 13.40 -1.36 -15.64
N ALA A 256 14.65 -0.93 -15.49
CA ALA A 256 15.09 0.46 -15.49
C ALA A 256 16.51 0.56 -16.04
N LEU A 257 16.90 1.75 -16.49
CA LEU A 257 18.30 2.07 -16.78
C LEU A 257 19.01 2.61 -15.52
N ASP A 258 18.39 3.58 -14.86
CA ASP A 258 18.86 4.18 -13.61
C ASP A 258 17.70 4.96 -12.94
N HIS A 259 18.02 5.79 -11.93
CA HIS A 259 17.05 6.68 -11.27
C HIS A 259 17.07 8.10 -11.85
N LYS A 260 17.94 8.42 -12.81
CA LYS A 260 18.16 9.78 -13.31
C LYS A 260 17.07 10.18 -14.29
N ILE A 261 16.94 11.49 -14.51
CA ILE A 261 15.94 12.05 -15.44
C ILE A 261 16.25 11.74 -16.91
N THR A 262 17.50 11.41 -17.23
CA THR A 262 17.92 11.04 -18.58
C THR A 262 17.61 9.59 -18.95
N GLY A 263 17.29 8.75 -17.95
CA GLY A 263 16.98 7.34 -18.12
C GLY A 263 15.47 7.07 -18.15
N TYR A 264 15.12 5.79 -18.16
CA TYR A 264 13.77 5.33 -17.87
C TYR A 264 13.77 4.45 -16.62
N ASN A 265 12.65 4.44 -15.91
CA ASN A 265 12.42 3.54 -14.78
C ASN A 265 10.95 3.18 -14.68
N SER A 266 10.65 1.88 -14.80
CA SER A 266 9.28 1.36 -14.73
C SER A 266 8.62 1.44 -13.35
N ARG A 267 9.34 1.86 -12.30
CA ARG A 267 8.80 2.15 -10.96
C ARG A 267 8.54 3.62 -10.69
N ARG A 268 8.68 4.49 -11.71
CA ARG A 268 8.44 5.92 -11.52
C ARG A 268 6.97 6.22 -11.31
N GLY A 269 6.72 7.14 -10.37
CA GLY A 269 5.41 7.60 -9.97
C GLY A 269 5.56 8.42 -8.70
N VAL A 270 4.82 8.08 -7.64
CA VAL A 270 4.89 8.80 -6.35
C VAL A 270 6.05 8.35 -5.45
N GLY A 271 6.74 7.25 -5.80
CA GLY A 271 7.86 6.69 -5.05
C GLY A 271 9.05 7.67 -4.98
N PRO A 272 9.72 7.81 -3.82
CA PRO A 272 10.72 8.86 -3.62
C PRO A 272 12.06 8.56 -4.29
N ILE A 273 12.38 7.29 -4.52
CA ILE A 273 13.67 6.86 -5.08
C ILE A 273 13.82 7.35 -6.52
N GLU A 274 12.80 7.11 -7.35
CA GLU A 274 12.80 7.43 -8.79
C GLU A 274 12.49 8.91 -9.08
N THR A 275 12.12 9.68 -8.04
CA THR A 275 11.72 11.09 -8.13
C THR A 275 12.60 11.99 -7.26
N TYR A 276 12.26 12.20 -5.97
CA TYR A 276 12.97 13.12 -5.09
C TYR A 276 14.46 12.82 -4.95
N VAL A 277 14.84 11.54 -4.87
CA VAL A 277 16.24 11.11 -4.79
C VAL A 277 16.88 11.16 -6.18
N GLY A 278 16.28 10.51 -7.17
CA GLY A 278 16.84 10.39 -8.51
C GLY A 278 16.96 11.71 -9.28
N TRP A 279 16.00 12.62 -9.12
CA TRP A 279 15.87 13.87 -9.89
C TRP A 279 16.04 15.13 -9.04
N GLY A 280 16.23 14.98 -7.73
CA GLY A 280 16.25 16.07 -6.78
C GLY A 280 14.85 16.60 -6.43
N LEU A 281 14.80 17.46 -5.41
CA LEU A 281 13.53 17.91 -4.81
C LEU A 281 12.59 18.59 -5.81
N ASP A 282 13.09 19.43 -6.72
CA ASP A 282 12.21 20.22 -7.58
C ASP A 282 11.57 19.42 -8.72
N LEU A 283 12.38 18.69 -9.48
CA LEU A 283 11.89 17.91 -10.61
C LEU A 283 11.16 16.66 -10.14
N GLY A 284 11.68 15.99 -9.10
CA GLY A 284 11.01 14.87 -8.46
C GLY A 284 9.63 15.26 -7.93
N HIS A 285 9.51 16.43 -7.27
CA HIS A 285 8.22 16.89 -6.77
C HIS A 285 7.19 17.10 -7.89
N ARG A 286 7.60 17.68 -9.03
CA ARG A 286 6.69 17.90 -10.16
C ARG A 286 6.14 16.59 -10.70
N GLU A 287 7.00 15.57 -10.80
CA GLU A 287 6.58 14.23 -11.24
C GLU A 287 5.61 13.59 -10.24
N VAL A 288 5.92 13.63 -8.94
CA VAL A 288 5.01 13.11 -7.90
C VAL A 288 3.65 13.81 -7.94
N MET A 289 3.62 15.14 -8.08
CA MET A 289 2.37 15.89 -8.17
C MET A 289 1.62 15.66 -9.49
N HIS A 290 2.33 15.38 -10.58
CA HIS A 290 1.74 14.94 -11.85
C HIS A 290 1.06 13.59 -11.67
N THR A 291 1.78 12.57 -11.18
CA THR A 291 1.23 11.24 -10.95
C THR A 291 0.00 11.27 -10.04
N GLN A 292 0.05 12.04 -8.94
CA GLN A 292 -1.12 12.21 -8.08
C GLN A 292 -2.33 12.83 -8.78
N SER A 293 -2.11 13.74 -9.73
CA SER A 293 -3.19 14.40 -10.45
C SER A 293 -3.97 13.47 -11.37
N ILE A 294 -3.34 12.38 -11.85
CA ILE A 294 -4.02 11.30 -12.57
C ILE A 294 -5.20 10.77 -11.75
N HIS A 295 -5.03 10.66 -10.43
CA HIS A 295 -6.00 10.09 -9.51
C HIS A 295 -6.93 11.12 -8.87
N PHE A 296 -6.42 12.31 -8.57
CA PHE A 296 -7.17 13.32 -7.82
C PHE A 296 -7.89 14.34 -8.70
N ASP A 297 -7.55 14.43 -9.99
CA ASP A 297 -8.26 15.28 -10.97
C ASP A 297 -9.15 14.39 -11.87
N GLU A 298 -8.67 13.99 -13.04
CA GLU A 298 -9.46 13.20 -14.01
C GLU A 298 -9.91 11.84 -13.46
N GLY A 299 -9.03 11.12 -12.77
CA GLY A 299 -9.36 9.85 -12.12
C GLY A 299 -10.45 10.01 -11.07
N PHE A 300 -10.47 11.12 -10.34
CA PHE A 300 -11.53 11.40 -9.36
C PHE A 300 -12.87 11.63 -10.06
N MET A 301 -12.90 12.35 -11.18
CA MET A 301 -14.13 12.56 -11.95
C MET A 301 -14.66 11.26 -12.56
N ARG A 302 -13.77 10.42 -13.09
CA ARG A 302 -14.12 9.14 -13.74
C ARG A 302 -14.58 8.08 -12.74
N ASN A 303 -13.91 8.01 -11.58
CA ASN A 303 -14.14 6.95 -10.59
C ASN A 303 -15.00 7.41 -9.40
N GLN A 304 -15.32 8.70 -9.31
CA GLN A 304 -16.07 9.35 -8.21
C GLN A 304 -15.34 9.37 -6.86
N TRP A 305 -14.06 8.99 -6.84
CA TRP A 305 -13.14 9.05 -5.71
C TRP A 305 -11.73 8.87 -6.25
N GLY A 306 -10.73 9.24 -5.45
CA GLY A 306 -9.33 9.12 -5.84
C GLY A 306 -8.48 8.53 -4.73
N TRP A 307 -7.49 7.74 -5.08
CA TRP A 307 -6.56 7.12 -4.16
C TRP A 307 -5.15 7.12 -4.73
N VAL A 308 -4.20 7.46 -3.86
CA VAL A 308 -2.77 7.39 -4.07
C VAL A 308 -2.17 6.59 -2.92
N THR A 309 -1.22 5.72 -3.23
CA THR A 309 -0.55 4.83 -2.27
C THR A 309 0.95 5.00 -2.37
N ASN A 310 1.64 4.96 -1.23
CA ASN A 310 3.09 5.14 -1.18
C ASN A 310 3.71 4.40 0.02
N ILE A 311 4.94 3.91 -0.15
CA ILE A 311 5.73 3.29 0.92
C ILE A 311 7.11 3.95 0.90
N TRP A 312 7.58 4.40 2.05
CA TRP A 312 8.92 4.96 2.23
C TRP A 312 9.66 4.17 3.32
N GLU A 313 10.85 3.70 3.03
CA GLU A 313 11.67 2.95 3.97
C GLU A 313 12.38 3.91 4.94
N ALA A 314 12.29 3.64 6.25
CA ALA A 314 12.87 4.54 7.26
C ALA A 314 14.40 4.69 7.12
N GLN A 315 15.06 3.63 6.64
CA GLN A 315 16.49 3.63 6.35
C GLN A 315 16.92 4.71 5.34
N MET A 316 16.01 5.25 4.51
CA MET A 316 16.35 6.29 3.53
C MET A 316 16.94 7.53 4.20
N VAL A 317 16.53 7.83 5.44
CA VAL A 317 17.10 8.92 6.25
C VAL A 317 18.60 8.77 6.41
N HIS A 318 19.07 7.54 6.60
CA HIS A 318 20.50 7.24 6.68
C HIS A 318 21.15 7.23 5.30
N GLU A 319 20.55 6.55 4.33
CA GLU A 319 21.15 6.32 3.01
C GLU A 319 21.28 7.59 2.17
N PHE A 320 20.28 8.47 2.20
CA PHE A 320 20.21 9.68 1.36
C PHE A 320 20.30 10.98 2.16
N GLY A 321 20.32 10.88 3.49
CA GLY A 321 20.41 12.03 4.39
C GLY A 321 19.06 12.52 4.90
N LYS A 322 19.01 12.81 6.21
CA LYS A 322 17.80 13.21 6.92
C LYS A 322 17.12 14.43 6.32
N ASP A 323 17.89 15.47 6.02
CA ASP A 323 17.36 16.74 5.54
C ASP A 323 16.67 16.58 4.17
N LEU A 324 17.27 15.81 3.26
CA LEU A 324 16.68 15.54 1.94
C LEU A 324 15.36 14.79 2.08
N ILE A 325 15.36 13.67 2.80
CA ILE A 325 14.18 12.80 2.92
C ILE A 325 13.05 13.49 3.68
N CYS A 326 13.35 14.18 4.79
CA CYS A 326 12.32 14.89 5.55
C CYS A 326 11.78 16.09 4.76
N SER A 327 12.62 16.83 4.02
CA SER A 327 12.16 17.93 3.16
C SER A 327 11.29 17.42 2.01
N ALA A 328 11.65 16.28 1.41
CA ALA A 328 10.83 15.65 0.37
C ALA A 328 9.45 15.25 0.91
N LEU A 329 9.41 14.59 2.07
CA LEU A 329 8.17 14.13 2.71
C LEU A 329 7.27 15.31 3.09
N GLU A 330 7.84 16.35 3.72
CA GLU A 330 7.12 17.56 4.07
C GLU A 330 6.56 18.28 2.84
N ARG A 331 7.36 18.43 1.78
CA ARG A 331 6.95 19.08 0.53
C ARG A 331 5.83 18.29 -0.14
N TRP A 332 5.98 16.98 -0.25
CA TRP A 332 4.96 16.09 -0.80
C TRP A 332 3.61 16.27 -0.11
N VAL A 333 3.59 16.16 1.22
CA VAL A 333 2.36 16.27 2.01
C VAL A 333 1.77 17.68 1.93
N THR A 334 2.61 18.71 2.09
CA THR A 334 2.17 20.11 2.09
C THR A 334 1.52 20.49 0.76
N ASP A 335 2.17 20.21 -0.36
CA ASP A 335 1.66 20.61 -1.66
C ASP A 335 0.50 19.71 -2.13
N THR A 336 0.44 18.46 -1.66
CA THR A 336 -0.76 17.62 -1.80
C THR A 336 -1.97 18.26 -1.10
N LYS A 337 -1.83 18.66 0.18
CA LYS A 337 -2.89 19.35 0.93
C LYS A 337 -3.20 20.74 0.36
N LYS A 338 -2.23 21.41 -0.26
CA LYS A 338 -2.45 22.71 -0.90
C LYS A 338 -3.28 22.59 -2.17
N ARG A 339 -2.99 21.61 -3.03
CA ARG A 339 -3.71 21.40 -4.30
C ARG A 339 -5.07 20.72 -4.09
N TRP A 340 -5.14 19.75 -3.18
CA TRP A 340 -6.35 19.00 -2.83
C TRP A 340 -6.61 19.08 -1.32
N PRO A 341 -7.20 20.18 -0.80
CA PRO A 341 -7.33 20.43 0.63
C PRO A 341 -8.21 19.41 1.37
N ASP A 342 -9.14 18.76 0.67
CA ASP A 342 -10.06 17.76 1.17
C ASP A 342 -9.48 16.33 1.23
N VAL A 343 -8.25 16.11 0.74
CA VAL A 343 -7.62 14.79 0.77
C VAL A 343 -7.39 14.29 2.19
N HIS A 344 -7.68 13.00 2.40
CA HIS A 344 -7.52 12.29 3.66
C HIS A 344 -6.27 11.41 3.61
N PHE A 345 -5.34 11.64 4.55
CA PHE A 345 -4.23 10.74 4.77
C PHE A 345 -4.63 9.71 5.84
N VAL A 346 -4.80 8.46 5.42
CA VAL A 346 -5.30 7.35 6.23
C VAL A 346 -4.35 6.16 6.18
N SER A 347 -4.48 5.23 7.12
CA SER A 347 -3.72 3.98 7.05
C SER A 347 -4.20 3.11 5.88
N PHE A 348 -3.37 2.17 5.44
CA PHE A 348 -3.75 1.20 4.41
C PHE A 348 -4.98 0.40 4.82
N GLY A 349 -5.03 -0.09 6.06
CA GLY A 349 -6.16 -0.90 6.53
C GLY A 349 -7.46 -0.11 6.70
N GLU A 350 -7.39 1.18 7.03
CA GLU A 350 -8.59 2.01 7.06
C GLU A 350 -9.15 2.27 5.66
N PHE A 351 -8.29 2.63 4.70
CA PHE A 351 -8.72 2.82 3.32
C PHE A 351 -9.33 1.52 2.75
N GLY A 352 -8.68 0.38 2.97
CA GLY A 352 -9.22 -0.92 2.58
C GLY A 352 -10.58 -1.20 3.21
N SER A 353 -10.76 -0.87 4.49
CA SER A 353 -12.06 -0.99 5.18
C SER A 353 -13.14 -0.06 4.60
N ILE A 354 -12.79 1.17 4.24
CA ILE A 354 -13.70 2.13 3.58
C ILE A 354 -14.15 1.59 2.21
N TRP A 355 -13.20 1.08 1.41
CA TRP A 355 -13.51 0.49 0.11
C TRP A 355 -14.37 -0.76 0.25
N ARG A 356 -14.02 -1.68 1.17
CA ARG A 356 -14.78 -2.88 1.52
C ARG A 356 -16.19 -2.55 2.02
N GLY A 357 -16.34 -1.43 2.72
CA GLY A 357 -17.61 -0.88 3.16
C GLY A 357 -18.56 -0.59 1.99
N GLN A 358 -18.02 -0.02 0.91
CA GLN A 358 -18.75 0.41 -0.28
C GLN A 358 -18.95 -0.71 -1.33
N HIS A 359 -17.94 -1.54 -1.56
CA HIS A 359 -17.95 -2.60 -2.57
C HIS A 359 -17.98 -3.97 -1.90
N LYS A 360 -18.98 -4.80 -2.20
CA LYS A 360 -19.15 -6.14 -1.59
C LYS A 360 -18.65 -7.28 -2.46
N THR A 361 -18.57 -7.02 -3.76
CA THR A 361 -18.08 -7.95 -4.78
C THR A 361 -17.31 -7.14 -5.82
N ASN A 362 -16.84 -7.81 -6.87
CA ASN A 362 -16.21 -7.14 -8.00
C ASN A 362 -17.18 -6.64 -9.08
N GLU A 363 -18.51 -6.81 -8.90
CA GLU A 363 -19.49 -6.41 -9.92
C GLU A 363 -19.63 -4.89 -10.07
N ASP A 364 -19.40 -4.15 -8.98
CA ASP A 364 -19.83 -2.76 -8.86
C ASP A 364 -18.75 -1.74 -9.22
N TRP A 365 -17.49 -2.16 -9.38
CA TRP A 365 -16.39 -1.26 -9.72
C TRP A 365 -15.97 -1.41 -11.19
N ASN A 366 -15.70 -0.27 -11.82
CA ASN A 366 -15.22 -0.16 -13.19
C ASN A 366 -14.35 1.09 -13.28
N TYR A 367 -13.04 0.90 -13.18
CA TYR A 367 -12.07 1.98 -13.09
C TYR A 367 -11.67 2.49 -14.47
N SER A 368 -11.50 3.81 -14.57
CA SER A 368 -10.94 4.45 -15.76
C SER A 368 -9.96 5.55 -15.40
N PHE A 369 -8.86 5.61 -16.15
CA PHE A 369 -7.85 6.64 -16.03
C PHE A 369 -7.46 7.16 -17.40
N ILE A 370 -7.07 8.43 -17.46
CA ILE A 370 -6.44 9.05 -18.61
C ILE A 370 -5.23 9.82 -18.12
N GLU A 371 -4.13 9.71 -18.86
CA GLU A 371 -2.89 10.41 -18.58
C GLU A 371 -2.25 10.87 -19.87
N ARG A 372 -1.72 12.09 -19.86
CA ARG A 372 -0.68 12.54 -20.80
C ARG A 372 0.62 12.72 -20.05
N GLY A 373 1.75 12.44 -20.70
CA GLY A 373 3.03 12.50 -20.01
C GLY A 373 3.36 13.89 -19.46
N SER A 374 4.00 13.92 -18.29
CA SER A 374 4.41 15.15 -17.61
C SER A 374 5.42 15.97 -18.43
N GLY A 375 6.09 15.33 -19.40
CA GLY A 375 7.21 15.89 -20.14
C GLY A 375 8.52 15.87 -19.38
N LEU A 376 8.56 15.18 -18.24
CA LEU A 376 9.75 14.99 -17.43
C LEU A 376 10.23 13.54 -17.56
N GLY A 377 11.52 13.38 -17.88
CA GLY A 377 12.15 12.07 -18.05
C GLY A 377 11.40 11.18 -19.05
N ASP A 378 10.98 10.00 -18.59
CA ASP A 378 10.29 8.98 -19.37
C ASP A 378 8.76 9.04 -19.30
N SER A 379 8.20 10.07 -18.65
CA SER A 379 6.79 10.45 -18.80
C SER A 379 6.63 11.33 -20.06
N TYR A 380 6.72 10.68 -21.23
CA TYR A 380 6.82 11.36 -22.53
C TYR A 380 5.58 12.18 -22.87
N ASN A 381 5.75 13.49 -23.07
CA ASN A 381 4.63 14.44 -23.25
C ASN A 381 3.76 14.20 -24.49
N ASN A 382 4.30 13.56 -25.54
CA ASN A 382 3.54 13.25 -26.76
C ASN A 382 2.57 12.09 -26.56
N LEU A 383 2.71 11.30 -25.51
CA LEU A 383 1.89 10.12 -25.29
C LEU A 383 0.65 10.44 -24.45
N GLU A 384 -0.47 9.87 -24.85
CA GLU A 384 -1.70 9.79 -24.06
C GLU A 384 -2.05 8.31 -23.86
N ILE A 385 -2.25 7.91 -22.61
CA ILE A 385 -2.66 6.55 -22.22
C ILE A 385 -4.03 6.60 -21.53
N GLU A 386 -4.89 5.64 -21.86
CA GLU A 386 -6.15 5.38 -21.17
C GLU A 386 -6.15 3.97 -20.62
N TRP A 387 -6.52 3.84 -19.34
CA TRP A 387 -6.73 2.56 -18.69
C TRP A 387 -8.20 2.32 -18.39
N PHE A 388 -8.63 1.07 -18.53
CA PHE A 388 -9.93 0.57 -18.12
C PHE A 388 -9.72 -0.72 -17.34
N MET A 389 -10.32 -0.85 -16.17
CA MET A 389 -10.16 -2.04 -15.31
C MET A 389 -11.49 -2.38 -14.65
N ASN A 390 -11.99 -3.59 -14.86
CA ASN A 390 -13.19 -4.12 -14.21
C ASN A 390 -12.98 -5.60 -13.85
N LYS A 391 -14.02 -6.26 -13.32
CA LYS A 391 -13.95 -7.69 -12.97
C LYS A 391 -13.48 -8.59 -14.10
N ASN A 392 -13.83 -8.26 -15.35
CA ASN A 392 -13.64 -9.15 -16.50
C ASN A 392 -12.31 -8.92 -17.22
N LEU A 393 -11.78 -7.69 -17.17
CA LEU A 393 -10.56 -7.34 -17.90
C LEU A 393 -9.83 -6.12 -17.32
N ARG A 394 -8.58 -5.97 -17.73
CA ARG A 394 -7.96 -4.65 -17.90
C ARG A 394 -7.57 -4.41 -19.36
N LEU A 395 -7.65 -3.16 -19.78
CA LEU A 395 -7.36 -2.69 -21.14
C LEU A 395 -6.61 -1.37 -21.06
N ALA A 396 -5.51 -1.24 -21.81
CA ALA A 396 -4.78 0.00 -21.98
C ALA A 396 -4.73 0.40 -23.45
N LEU A 397 -5.09 1.65 -23.73
CA LEU A 397 -4.98 2.27 -25.04
C LEU A 397 -3.90 3.35 -25.01
N LEU A 398 -3.05 3.40 -26.02
CA LEU A 398 -1.97 4.39 -26.15
C LEU A 398 -2.04 5.08 -27.51
N ARG A 399 -1.80 6.38 -27.54
CA ARG A 399 -1.58 7.14 -28.78
C ARG A 399 -0.49 8.18 -28.61
N ASP A 400 0.13 8.56 -29.71
CA ASP A 400 0.80 9.85 -29.84
C ASP A 400 -0.26 10.91 -30.19
N TRP A 401 -0.53 11.82 -29.25
CA TRP A 401 -1.53 12.87 -29.42
C TRP A 401 -1.00 14.12 -30.11
N HIS A 402 0.31 14.33 -30.14
CA HIS A 402 0.93 15.41 -30.91
C HIS A 402 0.84 15.14 -32.42
N GLN A 403 0.87 13.86 -32.82
CA GLN A 403 0.77 13.42 -34.21
C GLN A 403 -0.64 12.93 -34.59
N GLU A 404 -1.63 13.06 -33.70
CA GLU A 404 -3.01 12.58 -33.92
C GLU A 404 -3.11 11.12 -34.39
N THR A 405 -2.19 10.27 -33.91
CA THR A 405 -2.22 8.84 -34.23
C THR A 405 -3.44 8.14 -33.62
N PRO A 406 -3.96 7.07 -34.25
CA PRO A 406 -5.05 6.29 -33.67
C PRO A 406 -4.60 5.58 -32.39
N LYS A 407 -5.55 5.38 -31.47
CA LYS A 407 -5.32 4.63 -30.24
C LYS A 407 -5.03 3.16 -30.55
N LYS A 408 -3.96 2.64 -29.95
CA LYS A 408 -3.56 1.23 -30.03
C LYS A 408 -3.68 0.56 -28.68
N VAL A 409 -4.16 -0.68 -28.68
CA VAL A 409 -4.18 -1.58 -27.52
C VAL A 409 -2.75 -1.96 -27.19
N ILE A 410 -2.28 -1.60 -25.99
CA ILE A 410 -0.96 -1.99 -25.47
C ILE A 410 -1.05 -2.99 -24.33
N ASP A 411 -2.21 -3.12 -23.69
CA ASP A 411 -2.51 -4.17 -22.72
C ASP A 411 -3.96 -4.58 -22.93
N PHE A 412 -4.19 -5.89 -22.97
CA PHE A 412 -5.50 -6.49 -22.86
C PHE A 412 -5.32 -7.79 -22.10
N THR A 413 -5.74 -7.77 -20.84
CA THR A 413 -5.63 -8.92 -19.93
C THR A 413 -7.03 -9.33 -19.49
N ARG A 414 -7.42 -10.54 -19.85
CA ARG A 414 -8.72 -11.14 -19.51
C ARG A 414 -8.67 -11.85 -18.17
N TYR A 415 -9.69 -11.64 -17.34
CA TYR A 415 -9.83 -12.26 -16.02
C TYR A 415 -10.89 -13.37 -15.99
N ASP A 416 -11.73 -13.47 -17.02
CA ASP A 416 -12.68 -14.57 -17.16
C ASP A 416 -11.98 -15.92 -17.47
N LEU A 417 -10.74 -15.88 -17.96
CA LEU A 417 -9.92 -17.05 -18.21
C LEU A 417 -9.38 -17.66 -16.90
N PRO A 418 -9.20 -18.99 -16.82
CA PRO A 418 -8.51 -19.61 -15.69
C PRO A 418 -7.10 -19.08 -15.52
N ALA A 419 -6.70 -18.80 -14.28
CA ALA A 419 -5.37 -18.37 -13.90
C ALA A 419 -4.73 -19.37 -12.94
N HIS A 420 -3.40 -19.42 -12.92
CA HIS A 420 -2.66 -20.29 -12.00
C HIS A 420 -1.44 -19.53 -11.48
N GLU A 421 -1.30 -19.48 -10.16
CA GLU A 421 -0.06 -19.06 -9.53
C GLU A 421 1.01 -20.17 -9.64
N PRO A 422 2.30 -19.83 -9.46
CA PRO A 422 3.34 -20.82 -9.28
C PRO A 422 3.05 -21.79 -8.11
N ALA A 423 3.56 -23.02 -8.24
CA ALA A 423 3.63 -23.96 -7.13
C ALA A 423 4.46 -23.40 -5.96
N ASP A 424 4.31 -23.99 -4.78
CA ASP A 424 5.01 -23.51 -3.58
C ASP A 424 6.53 -23.45 -3.79
N PRO A 425 7.15 -22.27 -3.62
CA PRO A 425 8.59 -22.12 -3.74
C PRO A 425 9.30 -22.45 -2.42
N SER A 426 10.62 -22.41 -2.45
CA SER A 426 11.46 -22.44 -1.26
C SER A 426 12.60 -21.43 -1.41
N PRO A 427 13.33 -21.08 -0.32
CA PRO A 427 14.41 -20.10 -0.42
C PRO A 427 15.50 -20.49 -1.42
N THR A 428 15.72 -21.80 -1.63
CA THR A 428 16.68 -22.35 -2.59
C THR A 428 16.10 -22.55 -4.00
N HIS A 429 14.77 -22.54 -4.15
CA HIS A 429 14.06 -22.69 -5.42
C HIS A 429 12.93 -21.65 -5.51
N PRO A 430 13.25 -20.37 -5.74
CA PRO A 430 12.26 -19.31 -5.77
C PRO A 430 11.42 -19.34 -7.05
N ALA A 431 10.17 -18.90 -6.94
CA ALA A 431 9.30 -18.60 -8.07
C ALA A 431 9.15 -17.08 -8.17
N LYS A 432 9.76 -16.44 -9.17
CA LYS A 432 9.83 -14.97 -9.23
C LYS A 432 8.86 -14.30 -10.21
N SER A 433 8.27 -15.08 -11.11
CA SER A 433 7.30 -14.60 -12.09
C SER A 433 5.91 -15.03 -11.66
N TRP A 434 5.13 -14.08 -11.18
CA TRP A 434 3.73 -14.22 -10.78
C TRP A 434 2.82 -13.30 -11.62
N ASP A 435 3.28 -12.92 -12.80
CA ASP A 435 2.52 -12.08 -13.70
C ASP A 435 1.30 -12.83 -14.25
N LEU A 436 0.16 -12.15 -14.33
CA LEU A 436 -1.04 -12.62 -15.01
C LEU A 436 -1.09 -12.01 -16.40
N MET A 437 -0.59 -12.74 -17.40
CA MET A 437 -0.52 -12.28 -18.79
C MET A 437 -1.23 -13.25 -19.73
N ASN A 438 -2.11 -12.75 -20.61
CA ASN A 438 -2.72 -13.55 -21.67
C ASN A 438 -2.65 -12.90 -23.06
N ARG A 439 -3.61 -12.06 -23.46
CA ARG A 439 -3.73 -11.57 -24.85
C ARG A 439 -2.59 -10.62 -25.23
N ILE A 440 -2.56 -9.43 -24.64
CA ILE A 440 -1.54 -8.40 -24.89
C ILE A 440 -1.11 -7.85 -23.53
N ASN A 441 0.19 -7.76 -23.26
CA ASN A 441 0.71 -7.20 -22.03
C ASN A 441 1.58 -5.96 -22.31
N GLN A 442 1.40 -4.91 -21.49
CA GLN A 442 2.06 -3.61 -21.66
C GLN A 442 3.59 -3.67 -21.75
N LYS A 443 4.23 -4.72 -21.19
CA LYS A 443 5.69 -4.86 -21.19
C LYS A 443 6.27 -5.10 -22.58
N GLY A 444 5.46 -5.53 -23.55
CA GLY A 444 5.88 -5.64 -24.94
C GLY A 444 6.96 -6.70 -25.19
N LEU A 445 7.04 -7.74 -24.34
CA LEU A 445 8.14 -8.69 -24.35
C LEU A 445 7.90 -9.91 -25.24
N ARG A 446 6.65 -10.20 -25.58
CA ARG A 446 6.28 -11.30 -26.48
C ARG A 446 5.89 -10.73 -27.83
N ARG A 447 6.04 -11.53 -28.90
CA ARG A 447 5.64 -11.11 -30.26
C ARG A 447 4.18 -10.65 -30.35
N GLN A 448 3.29 -11.32 -29.63
CA GLN A 448 1.86 -11.00 -29.57
C GLN A 448 1.53 -9.71 -28.80
N ASP A 449 2.49 -9.14 -28.05
CA ASP A 449 2.30 -7.89 -27.31
C ASP A 449 2.52 -6.65 -28.17
N THR A 450 2.71 -6.82 -29.49
CA THR A 450 2.83 -5.71 -30.43
C THR A 450 1.55 -4.87 -30.39
N PRO A 451 1.61 -3.53 -30.19
CA PRO A 451 0.42 -2.71 -30.15
C PRO A 451 -0.38 -2.73 -31.46
N VAL A 452 -1.69 -2.98 -31.35
CA VAL A 452 -2.62 -3.09 -32.49
C VAL A 452 -3.83 -2.16 -32.31
N LEU A 453 -4.51 -1.82 -33.39
CA LEU A 453 -5.80 -1.12 -33.32
C LEU A 453 -6.86 -2.02 -32.67
N LEU A 454 -7.89 -1.41 -32.08
CA LEU A 454 -9.02 -2.17 -31.53
C LEU A 454 -9.72 -3.01 -32.60
N SER A 455 -9.78 -2.50 -33.84
CA SER A 455 -10.33 -3.20 -35.02
C SER A 455 -9.47 -4.36 -35.54
N GLU A 456 -8.22 -4.46 -35.09
CA GLU A 456 -7.28 -5.52 -35.48
C GLU A 456 -7.28 -6.70 -34.49
N LEU A 457 -7.98 -6.57 -33.36
CA LEU A 457 -8.21 -7.69 -32.45
C LEU A 457 -9.10 -8.75 -33.08
N SER A 458 -9.03 -9.98 -32.56
CA SER A 458 -9.95 -11.03 -32.96
C SER A 458 -11.40 -10.63 -32.68
N GLN A 459 -12.36 -11.05 -33.52
CA GLN A 459 -13.78 -10.72 -33.32
C GLN A 459 -14.26 -11.10 -31.91
N ALA A 460 -13.84 -12.27 -31.42
CA ALA A 460 -14.19 -12.75 -30.08
C ALA A 460 -13.64 -11.84 -28.96
N ASP A 461 -12.43 -11.31 -29.11
CA ASP A 461 -11.85 -10.39 -28.13
C ASP A 461 -12.47 -8.99 -28.22
N SER A 462 -12.75 -8.49 -29.42
CA SER A 462 -13.46 -7.23 -29.64
C SER A 462 -14.88 -7.27 -29.05
N ASP A 463 -15.64 -8.33 -29.33
CA ASP A 463 -16.99 -8.53 -28.79
C ASP A 463 -16.96 -8.57 -27.25
N PHE A 464 -15.96 -9.23 -26.67
CA PHE A 464 -15.76 -9.30 -25.23
C PHE A 464 -15.44 -7.93 -24.62
N ILE A 465 -14.54 -7.15 -25.24
CA ILE A 465 -14.23 -5.79 -24.82
C ILE A 465 -15.49 -4.92 -24.89
N PHE A 466 -16.24 -4.95 -26.00
CA PHE A 466 -17.42 -4.12 -26.18
C PHE A 466 -18.61 -4.52 -25.30
N ALA A 467 -18.66 -5.78 -24.86
CA ALA A 467 -19.61 -6.22 -23.83
C ALA A 467 -19.25 -5.65 -22.45
N SER A 468 -17.96 -5.60 -22.12
CA SER A 468 -17.46 -5.13 -20.81
C SER A 468 -17.29 -3.61 -20.73
N LEU A 469 -17.02 -2.95 -21.87
CA LEU A 469 -16.79 -1.52 -22.02
C LEU A 469 -17.57 -0.98 -23.23
N PRO A 470 -18.91 -0.90 -23.16
CA PRO A 470 -19.75 -0.47 -24.30
C PRO A 470 -19.39 0.91 -24.85
N GLN A 471 -18.84 1.79 -24.02
CA GLN A 471 -18.38 3.13 -24.42
C GLN A 471 -17.27 3.12 -25.47
N LEU A 472 -16.55 2.02 -25.63
CA LEU A 472 -15.49 1.90 -26.64
C LEU A 472 -16.03 1.57 -28.04
N LYS A 473 -17.33 1.29 -28.20
CA LYS A 473 -17.93 1.05 -29.53
C LYS A 473 -17.89 2.29 -30.43
N THR A 474 -17.66 3.47 -29.87
CA THR A 474 -17.57 4.74 -30.61
C THR A 474 -16.12 5.16 -30.88
N TYR A 475 -15.12 4.36 -30.49
CA TYR A 475 -13.70 4.67 -30.67
C TYR A 475 -13.23 4.39 -32.10
#